data_AF-A0A8S2V904-F1
#
_entry.id   AF-A0A8S2V904-F1
#
_cell.length_a   1.000
_cell.length_b   1.000
_cell.length_c   1.000
_cell.angle_alpha   90.00
_cell.angle_beta   90.00
_cell.angle_gamma   90.00
#
_symmetry.space_group_name_H-M   'P 1'
#
loop_
_entity.id
_entity.type
_entity.pdbx_description
1 polymer ?
#
loop_
_entity_poly.entity_id
_entity_poly.type
_entity_poly.pdbx_seq_one_letter_code
_entity_poly.pdbx_strand_id
1 'polypeptide(L)' 'LKSTNEDDDVAAERKRIYLDPDNTSHDVLRMVDLVKVYGGALGNNFTAVKKTCVGVKQGECFGLLGINGSGKST' A
#
# COMPACT_ATOMS: atom_id res chain seq x y z
N LEU A 1 -17.01 -11.91 2.43
CA LEU A 1 -16.39 -13.21 2.07
C LEU A 1 -14.91 -12.96 1.74
N LYS A 2 -14.01 -13.33 2.68
CA LYS A 2 -12.52 -13.31 2.73
C LYS A 2 -11.75 -12.21 1.97
N SER A 3 -10.88 -11.44 2.63
CA SER A 3 -9.67 -11.91 3.29
C SER A 3 -9.32 -11.01 4.49
N THR A 4 -9.28 -11.54 5.70
CA THR A 4 -8.37 -11.03 6.74
C THR A 4 -7.26 -12.06 6.83
N ASN A 5 -6.38 -12.04 5.83
CA ASN A 5 -5.15 -12.82 5.77
C ASN A 5 -4.03 -11.87 5.31
N GLU A 6 -4.07 -10.64 5.82
CA GLU A 6 -2.92 -9.75 5.77
C GLU A 6 -1.94 -10.24 6.83
N ASP A 7 -0.67 -10.25 6.49
CA ASP A 7 0.38 -10.59 7.45
C ASP A 7 0.36 -9.57 8.61
N ASP A 8 0.74 -10.04 9.80
CA ASP A 8 0.63 -9.23 11.03
C ASP A 8 1.41 -7.92 10.95
N ASP A 9 2.55 -7.91 10.25
CA ASP A 9 3.37 -6.72 10.01
C ASP A 9 2.67 -5.71 9.08
N VAL A 10 2.01 -6.18 8.02
CA VAL A 10 1.19 -5.36 7.12
C VAL A 10 0.02 -4.73 7.87
N ALA A 11 -0.66 -5.52 8.70
CA ALA A 11 -1.78 -5.03 9.52
C ALA A 11 -1.31 -4.01 10.58
N ALA A 12 -0.17 -4.27 11.22
CA ALA A 12 0.43 -3.35 12.18
C ALA A 12 0.84 -2.02 11.52
N GLU A 13 1.42 -2.06 10.32
CA GLU A 13 1.80 -0.87 9.57
C GLU A 13 0.59 -0.04 9.14
N ARG A 14 -0.46 -0.70 8.62
CA ARG A 14 -1.74 -0.05 8.33
C ARG A 14 -2.28 0.69 9.56
N LYS A 15 -2.27 0.02 10.72
CA LYS A 15 -2.71 0.60 11.99
C LYS A 15 -1.83 1.77 12.42
N ARG A 16 -0.50 1.65 12.29
CA ARG A 16 0.45 2.72 12.62
C ARG A 16 0.17 3.98 11.80
N ILE A 17 0.00 3.83 10.49
CA ILE A 17 -0.26 4.94 9.57
C ILE A 17 -1.61 5.64 9.88
N TYR A 18 -2.66 4.89 10.24
CA TYR A 18 -3.95 5.49 10.59
C TYR A 18 -3.97 6.16 11.96
N LEU A 19 -3.28 5.60 12.95
CA LEU A 19 -3.26 6.14 14.32
C LEU A 19 -2.31 7.33 14.48
N ASP A 20 -1.51 7.62 13.46
CA ASP A 20 -0.60 8.76 13.41
C ASP A 20 -0.93 9.72 12.24
N PRO A 21 -2.11 10.36 12.23
CA PRO A 21 -2.50 11.24 11.13
C PRO A 21 -1.60 12.48 11.01
N ASP A 22 -1.01 12.94 12.10
CA ASP A 22 -0.15 14.13 12.15
C ASP A 22 1.31 13.84 11.75
N ASN A 23 1.62 12.61 11.33
CA ASN A 23 2.97 12.17 10.99
C ASN A 23 4.01 12.45 12.06
N THR A 24 3.67 12.16 13.32
CA THR A 24 4.60 12.22 14.46
C THR A 24 5.76 11.22 14.31
N SER A 25 5.62 10.20 13.46
CA SER A 25 6.73 9.31 13.11
C SER A 25 7.76 9.91 12.13
N HIS A 26 7.48 11.10 11.59
CA HIS A 26 8.33 11.81 10.63
C HIS A 26 8.69 10.96 9.39
N ASP A 27 7.71 10.22 8.87
CA ASP A 27 7.86 9.47 7.62
C ASP A 27 8.03 10.48 6.46
N VAL A 28 9.07 10.30 5.65
CA VAL A 28 9.38 11.13 4.48
C VAL A 28 8.51 10.79 3.28
N LEU A 29 7.97 9.58 3.23
CA LEU A 29 6.96 9.12 2.27
C LEU A 29 5.85 8.41 3.03
N ARG A 30 4.60 8.80 2.75
CA ARG A 30 3.41 8.13 3.28
C ARG A 30 2.44 7.81 2.16
N MET A 31 2.06 6.55 2.08
CA MET A 31 0.97 6.06 1.25
C MET A 31 -0.14 5.59 2.18
N VAL A 32 -1.33 6.17 2.04
CA VAL A 32 -2.50 5.84 2.87
C VAL A 32 -3.60 5.35 1.93
N ASP A 33 -4.01 4.09 2.11
CA ASP A 33 -5.02 3.43 1.28
C ASP A 33 -4.84 3.63 -0.22
N LEU A 34 -3.60 3.53 -0.72
CA LEU A 34 -3.35 3.69 -2.14
C LEU A 34 -4.18 2.66 -2.92
N VAL A 35 -4.99 3.16 -3.85
CA VAL A 35 -5.74 2.37 -4.81
C VAL A 35 -5.33 2.83 -6.20
N LYS A 36 -5.00 1.86 -7.05
CA LYS A 36 -4.68 2.13 -8.45
C LYS A 36 -5.52 1.23 -9.34
N VAL A 37 -6.30 1.87 -10.20
CA VAL A 37 -7.21 1.24 -11.14
C VAL A 37 -6.79 1.60 -12.56
N TYR A 38 -6.73 0.61 -13.43
CA TYR A 38 -6.55 0.77 -14.87
C TYR A 38 -7.85 0.48 -15.61
N GLY A 39 -8.18 1.34 -16.57
CA GLY A 39 -9.27 1.08 -17.50
C GLY A 39 -8.81 0.18 -18.65
N GLY A 40 -9.56 -0.88 -18.93
CA GLY A 40 -9.36 -1.74 -20.08
C GLY A 40 -10.05 -1.21 -21.34
N ALA A 41 -9.57 -1.64 -22.51
CA ALA A 41 -10.07 -1.20 -23.82
C ALA A 41 -11.56 -1.51 -24.07
N LEU A 42 -12.15 -2.44 -23.31
CA LEU A 42 -13.55 -2.85 -23.40
C LEU A 42 -14.39 -2.37 -22.19
N GLY A 43 -13.91 -1.37 -21.45
CA GLY A 43 -14.63 -0.76 -20.33
C GLY A 43 -14.56 -1.56 -19.01
N ASN A 44 -13.77 -2.63 -18.95
CA ASN A 44 -13.51 -3.34 -17.70
C ASN A 44 -12.40 -2.65 -16.90
N ASN A 45 -12.69 -2.32 -15.64
CA ASN A 45 -11.68 -1.77 -14.74
C ASN A 45 -10.92 -2.90 -14.04
N PHE A 46 -9.59 -2.77 -14.00
CA PHE A 46 -8.70 -3.64 -13.25
C PHE A 46 -8.09 -2.86 -12.07
N THR A 47 -8.41 -3.29 -10.84
CA THR A 47 -7.78 -2.73 -9.63
C THR A 47 -6.46 -3.45 -9.40
N ALA A 48 -5.36 -2.80 -9.73
CA ALA A 48 -4.02 -3.37 -9.66
C ALA A 48 -3.37 -3.20 -8.28
N VAL A 49 -3.71 -2.14 -7.55
CA VAL A 49 -3.33 -1.93 -6.13
C VAL A 49 -4.59 -1.57 -5.35
N LYS A 50 -4.77 -2.17 -4.16
CA LYS A 50 -5.98 -2.01 -3.36
C LYS A 50 -5.64 -1.72 -1.89
N LYS A 51 -5.87 -0.47 -1.47
CA LYS A 51 -5.81 -0.01 -0.07
C LYS A 51 -4.48 -0.35 0.61
N THR A 52 -3.37 -0.04 -0.06
CA THR A 52 -2.02 -0.28 0.46
C THR A 52 -1.59 0.90 1.33
N CYS A 53 -1.05 0.60 2.52
CA CYS A 53 -0.47 1.58 3.43
C CYS A 53 1.03 1.33 3.60
N VAL A 54 1.85 2.38 3.50
CA VAL A 54 3.31 2.32 3.69
C VAL A 54 3.78 3.66 4.25
N GLY A 55 4.61 3.64 5.29
CA GLY A 55 5.46 4.76 5.66
C GLY A 55 6.93 4.42 5.46
N VAL A 56 7.73 5.41 5.06
CA VAL A 56 9.19 5.29 4.96
C VAL A 56 9.80 6.43 5.75
N LYS A 57 10.66 6.13 6.72
CA LYS A 57 11.33 7.13 7.55
C LYS A 57 12.55 7.72 6.86
N GLN A 58 13.01 8.85 7.38
CA GLN A 58 14.25 9.46 6.90
C GLN A 58 15.43 8.49 7.07
N GLY A 59 16.20 8.29 6.00
CA GLY A 59 17.36 7.39 5.99
C GLY A 59 17.02 5.91 5.73
N GLU A 60 15.74 5.54 5.64
CA GLU A 60 15.33 4.19 5.25
C GLU A 60 15.33 4.02 3.72
N CYS A 61 15.78 2.85 3.27
CA CYS A 61 15.66 2.42 1.88
C CYS A 61 14.47 1.47 1.75
N PHE A 62 13.48 1.82 0.93
CA PHE A 62 12.29 1.01 0.72
C PHE A 62 12.37 0.26 -0.61
N GLY A 63 12.22 -1.07 -0.57
CA GLY A 63 12.18 -1.94 -1.74
C GLY A 63 10.82 -2.62 -1.89
N LEU A 64 10.13 -2.37 -3.01
CA LEU A 64 8.87 -3.04 -3.33
C LEU A 64 9.10 -4.29 -4.18
N LEU A 65 8.93 -5.46 -3.56
CA LEU A 65 9.21 -6.77 -4.17
C LEU A 65 7.93 -7.62 -4.29
N GLY A 66 7.96 -8.65 -5.13
CA GLY A 66 6.79 -9.47 -5.47
C GLY A 66 6.83 -10.03 -6.89
N ILE A 67 5.96 -10.99 -7.19
CA ILE A 67 5.88 -11.65 -8.50
C ILE A 67 5.28 -10.74 -9.58
N ASN A 68 5.41 -11.11 -10.86
CA ASN A 68 4.77 -10.37 -11.95
C ASN A 68 3.25 -10.30 -11.75
N GLY A 69 2.67 -9.12 -12.01
CA GLY A 69 1.24 -8.87 -11.77
C GLY A 69 0.86 -8.56 -10.31
N SER A 70 1.80 -8.57 -9.35
CA SER A 70 1.53 -8.19 -7.95
C SER A 70 1.34 -6.69 -7.74
N GLY A 71 1.57 -5.90 -8.79
CA GLY A 71 1.41 -4.46 -8.76
C GLY A 71 2.63 -3.63 -8.38
N LYS A 72 3.86 -4.18 -8.48
CA LYS A 72 5.10 -3.40 -8.26
C LYS A 72 5.27 -2.26 -9.27
N SER A 73 5.07 -2.58 -10.54
CA SER A 73 5.17 -1.64 -11.66
C SER A 73 3.83 -0.98 -11.97
N THR A 74 2.80 -1.27 -11.15
CA THR A 74 1.40 -0.92 -11.41
C THR A 74 1.32 0.37 -12.17
#